data_AF-J0RCU8-F1
#
_entry.id   AF-J0RCU8-F1
#
_cell.length_a   1.000
_cell.length_b   1.000
_cell.length_c   1.000
_cell.angle_alpha   90.00
_cell.angle_beta   90.00
_cell.angle_gamma   90.00
#
_symmetry.space_group_name_H-M   'P 1'
#
loop_
_entity.id
_entity.type
_entity.pdbx_description
1 polymer ?
#
loop_
_entity_poly.entity_id
_entity_poly.type
_entity_poly.pdbx_seq_one_letter_code
_entity_poly.pdbx_strand_id
1 'polypeptide(L)'
;MTIKKNFEVGCDYTKEDWDAVDSPPLTDEELVHLKPAKDVLPSSFFNYVTEERRKRGRPPVESPKQAVTLRLDPNVIASFKKQGKDWRTRMSEVLKKASRC
;
A
#
# COMPACT_ATOMS: atom_id res chain seq x y z
N MET A 1 10.65 1.81 6.70
CA MET A 1 10.76 3.12 7.37
C MET A 1 11.95 3.00 8.30
N THR A 2 13.06 3.64 7.97
CA THR A 2 14.32 3.47 8.72
C THR A 2 14.32 4.51 9.84
N ILE A 3 14.26 4.04 11.08
CA ILE A 3 14.42 4.91 12.25
C ILE A 3 15.89 5.31 12.28
N LYS A 4 16.19 6.58 12.04
CA LYS A 4 17.55 7.11 12.16
C LYS A 4 17.88 7.16 13.65
N LYS A 5 18.83 6.31 14.07
CA LYS A 5 19.31 6.26 15.46
C LYS A 5 20.44 7.26 15.75
N ASN A 6 21.04 7.83 14.70
CA ASN A 6 22.22 8.69 14.80
C ASN A 6 21.98 10.01 14.06
N PHE A 7 22.68 11.07 14.50
CA PHE A 7 22.72 12.37 13.83
C PHE A 7 23.26 12.26 12.39
N GLU A 8 22.66 13.01 11.47
CA GLU A 8 23.10 13.14 10.07
C GLU A 8 23.29 14.62 9.70
N VAL A 9 24.43 14.94 9.10
CA VAL A 9 24.76 16.31 8.62
C VAL A 9 23.86 16.66 7.42
N GLY A 10 23.27 17.86 7.44
CA GLY A 10 22.38 18.37 6.37
C GLY A 10 20.91 18.54 6.77
N CYS A 11 20.58 18.35 8.04
CA CYS A 11 19.32 18.82 8.61
C CYS A 11 19.44 20.29 9.06
N ASP A 12 18.34 21.02 9.19
CA ASP A 12 18.32 22.44 9.59
C ASP A 12 18.71 22.69 11.08
N TYR A 13 19.28 21.69 11.77
CA TYR A 13 19.75 21.75 13.16
C TYR A 13 21.18 21.25 13.28
N THR A 14 21.97 21.84 14.19
CA THR A 14 23.37 21.44 14.43
C THR A 14 23.44 20.18 15.29
N LYS A 15 24.64 19.57 15.36
CA LYS A 15 24.85 18.42 16.24
C LYS A 15 24.76 18.86 17.71
N GLU A 16 25.27 20.03 18.00
CA GLU A 16 25.22 20.67 19.31
C GLU A 16 23.76 20.89 19.76
N ASP A 17 22.88 21.37 18.86
CA ASP A 17 21.44 21.48 19.14
C ASP A 17 20.79 20.13 19.42
N TRP A 18 21.21 19.08 18.69
CA TRP A 18 20.69 17.72 18.86
C TRP A 18 21.11 17.10 20.20
N ASP A 19 22.39 17.25 20.57
CA ASP A 19 22.95 16.74 21.83
C ASP A 19 22.43 17.53 23.05
N ALA A 20 21.99 18.78 22.87
CA ALA A 20 21.44 19.61 23.96
C ALA A 20 19.99 19.26 24.35
N VAL A 21 19.26 18.52 23.51
CA VAL A 21 17.88 18.11 23.80
C VAL A 21 17.87 16.91 24.74
N ASP A 22 17.46 17.14 25.99
CA ASP A 22 17.12 16.07 26.91
C ASP A 22 15.69 15.58 26.65
N SER A 23 15.51 14.26 26.52
CA SER A 23 14.22 13.61 26.26
C SER A 23 13.95 12.56 27.35
N PRO A 24 13.60 13.00 28.58
CA PRO A 24 13.30 12.09 29.68
C PRO A 24 12.09 11.19 29.36
N PRO A 25 12.00 10.00 29.96
CA PRO A 25 10.81 9.16 29.83
C PRO A 25 9.60 9.87 30.42
N LEU A 26 8.45 9.76 29.74
CA LEU A 26 7.17 10.25 30.24
C LEU A 26 6.81 9.54 31.55
N THR A 27 6.39 10.32 32.54
CA THR A 27 5.84 9.82 33.80
C THR A 27 4.40 9.35 33.63
N ASP A 28 3.93 8.48 34.54
CA ASP A 28 2.55 7.97 34.51
C ASP A 28 1.51 9.09 34.62
N GLU A 29 1.81 10.14 35.38
CA GLU A 29 0.95 11.32 35.53
C GLU A 29 0.82 12.10 34.21
N GLU A 30 1.92 12.27 33.47
CA GLU A 30 1.91 12.92 32.16
C GLU A 30 1.15 12.11 31.11
N LEU A 31 1.24 10.77 31.16
CA LEU A 31 0.51 9.88 30.27
C LEU A 31 -1.01 10.00 30.44
N VAL A 32 -1.50 10.21 31.67
CA VAL A 32 -2.94 10.40 31.97
C VAL A 32 -3.51 11.64 31.27
N HIS A 33 -2.69 12.66 31.05
CA HIS A 33 -3.12 13.91 30.42
C HIS A 33 -3.10 13.88 28.88
N LEU A 34 -2.55 12.83 28.26
CA LEU A 34 -2.50 12.72 26.81
C LEU A 34 -3.90 12.52 26.23
N LYS A 35 -4.21 13.31 25.20
CA LYS A 35 -5.49 13.23 24.48
C LYS A 35 -5.31 12.51 23.14
N PRO A 36 -6.28 11.68 22.72
CA PRO A 36 -6.28 11.11 21.39
C PRO A 36 -6.17 12.19 20.30
N ALA A 37 -5.40 11.93 19.25
CA ALA A 37 -5.19 12.89 18.17
C ALA A 37 -6.49 13.38 17.52
N LYS A 38 -7.52 12.51 17.46
CA LYS A 38 -8.86 12.84 16.95
C LYS A 38 -9.59 13.92 17.74
N ASP A 39 -9.23 14.11 19.02
CA ASP A 39 -9.90 15.04 19.92
C ASP A 39 -9.20 16.41 19.95
N VAL A 40 -7.97 16.51 19.41
CA VAL A 40 -7.15 17.73 19.44
C VAL A 40 -6.87 18.27 18.04
N LEU A 41 -6.69 17.40 17.05
CA LEU A 41 -6.39 17.81 15.68
C LEU A 41 -7.68 18.13 14.90
N PRO A 42 -7.66 19.13 14.00
CA PRO A 42 -8.79 19.43 13.13
C PRO A 42 -9.18 18.24 12.24
N SER A 43 -10.48 18.05 11.98
CA SER A 43 -10.96 16.98 11.09
C SER A 43 -10.39 17.08 9.67
N SER A 44 -10.05 18.28 9.21
CA SER A 44 -9.41 18.51 7.90
C SER A 44 -8.04 17.80 7.78
N PHE A 45 -7.28 17.69 8.86
CA PHE A 45 -6.01 16.96 8.88
C PHE A 45 -6.22 15.48 8.54
N PHE A 46 -7.23 14.85 9.15
CA PHE A 46 -7.53 13.43 8.91
C PHE A 46 -8.03 13.18 7.49
N ASN A 47 -8.81 14.10 6.93
CA ASN A 47 -9.22 14.04 5.53
C ASN A 47 -8.02 14.10 4.60
N TYR A 48 -7.12 15.08 4.81
CA TYR A 48 -5.89 15.23 4.04
C TYR A 48 -5.02 13.96 4.08
N VAL A 49 -4.76 13.42 5.28
CA VAL A 49 -3.96 12.19 5.43
C VAL A 49 -4.62 11.00 4.72
N THR A 50 -5.94 10.92 4.75
CA THR A 50 -6.69 9.85 4.07
C THR A 50 -6.58 9.98 2.56
N GLU A 51 -6.74 11.18 2.01
CA GLU A 51 -6.59 11.45 0.58
C GLU A 51 -5.16 11.17 0.10
N GLU A 52 -4.15 11.61 0.84
CA GLU A 52 -2.75 11.39 0.48
C GLU A 52 -2.38 9.90 0.52
N ARG A 53 -2.97 9.13 1.45
CA ARG A 53 -2.83 7.67 1.46
C ARG A 53 -3.51 7.01 0.26
N ARG A 54 -4.67 7.50 -0.19
CA ARG A 54 -5.39 6.97 -1.37
C ARG A 54 -4.62 7.18 -2.68
N LYS A 55 -3.82 8.25 -2.78
CA LYS A 55 -2.93 8.48 -3.94
C LYS A 55 -1.83 7.43 -4.09
N ARG A 56 -1.53 6.65 -3.04
CA ARG A 56 -0.53 5.58 -3.10
C ARG A 56 -1.16 4.30 -3.66
N GLY A 57 -0.81 3.94 -4.89
CA GLY A 57 -1.25 2.69 -5.53
C GLY A 57 -1.25 2.78 -7.06
N ARG A 58 -1.42 1.64 -7.75
CA ARG A 58 -1.73 1.66 -9.19
C ARG A 58 -3.06 2.39 -9.38
N PRO A 59 -3.16 3.37 -10.31
CA PRO A 59 -4.44 3.99 -10.62
C PRO A 59 -5.51 2.91 -10.87
N PRO A 60 -6.74 3.10 -10.37
CA PRO A 60 -7.82 2.16 -10.63
C PRO A 60 -8.00 2.02 -12.15
N VAL A 61 -8.01 0.77 -12.62
CA VAL A 61 -8.30 0.47 -14.03
C VAL A 61 -9.81 0.44 -14.19
N GLU A 62 -10.37 1.12 -15.19
CA GLU A 62 -11.82 1.22 -15.41
C GLU A 62 -12.51 -0.14 -15.60
N SER A 63 -11.83 -1.09 -16.24
CA SER A 63 -12.34 -2.44 -16.53
C SER A 63 -11.31 -3.52 -16.20
N PRO A 64 -11.13 -3.89 -14.92
CA PRO A 64 -10.18 -4.92 -14.54
C PRO A 64 -10.66 -6.31 -14.99
N LYS A 65 -9.72 -7.22 -15.27
CA LYS A 65 -10.04 -8.63 -15.51
C LYS A 65 -10.66 -9.23 -14.24
N GLN A 66 -11.80 -9.90 -14.38
CA GLN A 66 -12.44 -10.60 -13.26
C GLN A 66 -11.72 -11.93 -12.99
N ALA A 67 -11.30 -12.13 -11.74
CA ALA A 67 -10.76 -13.41 -11.29
C ALA A 67 -11.91 -14.36 -10.95
N VAL A 68 -12.07 -15.44 -11.71
CA VAL A 68 -13.11 -16.45 -11.49
C VAL A 68 -12.48 -17.81 -11.22
N THR A 69 -13.08 -18.57 -10.30
CA THR A 69 -12.71 -19.97 -10.04
C THR A 69 -13.51 -20.87 -10.96
N LEU A 70 -12.94 -21.24 -12.12
CA LEU A 70 -13.56 -22.13 -13.10
C LEU A 70 -12.83 -23.48 -13.12
N ARG A 71 -13.59 -24.58 -13.03
CA ARG A 71 -13.07 -25.94 -13.29
C ARG A 71 -13.18 -26.24 -14.78
N LEU A 72 -12.06 -26.62 -15.39
CA LEU A 72 -11.96 -26.98 -16.80
C LEU A 72 -11.44 -28.42 -16.91
N ASP A 73 -11.73 -29.06 -18.04
CA ASP A 73 -11.17 -30.37 -18.38
C ASP A 73 -9.62 -30.31 -18.37
N PRO A 74 -8.93 -31.27 -17.72
CA PRO A 74 -7.46 -31.27 -17.64
C PRO A 74 -6.78 -31.33 -19.01
N ASN A 75 -7.38 -31.98 -20.01
CA ASN A 75 -6.84 -32.07 -21.37
C ASN A 75 -6.85 -30.71 -22.08
N VAL A 76 -7.87 -29.88 -21.83
CA VAL A 76 -7.94 -28.51 -22.35
C VAL A 76 -6.81 -27.67 -21.75
N ILE A 77 -6.63 -27.73 -20.42
CA ILE A 77 -5.54 -27.01 -19.74
C ILE A 77 -4.17 -27.48 -20.25
N ALA A 78 -3.97 -28.79 -20.39
CA ALA A 78 -2.72 -29.36 -20.89
C ALA A 78 -2.42 -28.89 -22.32
N SER A 79 -3.43 -28.87 -23.18
CA SER A 79 -3.31 -28.42 -24.57
C SER A 79 -2.89 -26.96 -24.67
N PHE A 80 -3.47 -26.07 -23.84
CA PHE A 80 -3.03 -24.68 -23.78
C PHE A 80 -1.62 -24.53 -23.19
N LYS A 81 -1.31 -25.20 -22.07
CA LYS A 81 0.02 -25.13 -21.43
C LYS A 81 1.15 -25.51 -22.39
N LYS A 82 0.94 -26.50 -23.26
CA LYS A 82 1.91 -26.91 -24.29
C LYS A 82 2.28 -25.78 -25.27
N GLN A 83 1.43 -24.77 -25.42
CA GLN A 83 1.66 -23.65 -26.33
C GLN A 83 2.67 -22.63 -25.77
N GLY A 84 3.07 -22.72 -24.50
CA GLY A 84 4.13 -21.90 -23.90
C GLY A 84 3.68 -20.97 -22.76
N LYS A 85 4.55 -20.01 -22.40
CA LYS A 85 4.42 -19.14 -21.21
C LYS A 85 3.09 -18.36 -21.15
N ASP A 86 2.57 -17.94 -22.30
CA ASP A 86 1.37 -17.09 -22.41
C ASP A 86 0.07 -17.86 -22.68
N TRP A 87 0.03 -19.15 -22.33
CA TRP A 87 -1.13 -20.00 -22.59
C TRP A 87 -2.44 -19.48 -22.01
N ARG A 88 -2.41 -18.81 -20.84
CA ARG A 88 -3.60 -18.20 -20.22
C ARG A 88 -4.14 -17.02 -21.05
N THR A 89 -3.25 -16.21 -21.62
CA THR A 89 -3.62 -15.10 -22.50
C THR A 89 -4.26 -15.63 -23.78
N ARG A 90 -3.68 -16.68 -24.38
CA ARG A 90 -4.27 -17.34 -25.56
C ARG A 90 -5.64 -17.94 -25.27
N MET A 91 -5.79 -18.61 -24.14
CA MET A 91 -7.09 -19.14 -23.69
C MET A 91 -8.12 -18.01 -23.52
N SER A 92 -7.73 -16.89 -22.93
CA SER A 92 -8.60 -15.71 -22.78
C SER A 92 -9.08 -15.15 -24.12
N GLU A 93 -8.23 -15.12 -25.15
CA GLU A 93 -8.62 -14.66 -26.49
C GLU A 93 -9.60 -15.62 -27.19
N VAL A 94 -9.42 -16.94 -27.00
CA VAL A 94 -10.37 -17.95 -27.51
C VAL A 94 -11.74 -17.77 -26.84
N LEU A 95 -11.77 -17.61 -25.51
CA LEU A 95 -13.01 -17.39 -24.76
C LEU A 95 -13.71 -16.09 -25.22
N LYS A 96 -12.94 -15.02 -25.46
CA LYS A 96 -13.46 -13.75 -25.98
C LYS A 96 -14.04 -13.87 -27.38
N LYS A 97 -13.46 -14.70 -28.25
CA LYS A 97 -14.02 -14.99 -29.58
C LYS A 97 -15.29 -15.83 -29.47
N ALA A 98 -15.31 -16.84 -28.61
CA ALA A 98 -16.46 -17.70 -28.40
C ALA A 98 -17.64 -16.96 -27.75
N SER A 99 -17.38 -15.93 -26.93
CA SER A 99 -18.42 -15.11 -26.29
C SER A 99 -19.02 -14.04 -27.19
N ARG A 100 -18.63 -13.94 -28.47
CA ARG A 100 -19.10 -12.94 -29.44
C ARG A 100 -20.18 -13.48 -30.38
N CYS A 101 -20.80 -14.61 -30.04
CA CYS A 101 -22.01 -15.12 -30.70
C CYS A 101 -23.27 -14.53 -30.07
#